data_AF-A0AAD7HQA3-F1
#
_entry.id   AF-A0AAD7HQA3-F1
#
_cell.length_a   1.000
_cell.length_b   1.000
_cell.length_c   1.000
_cell.angle_alpha   90.00
_cell.angle_beta   90.00
_cell.angle_gamma   90.00
#
_symmetry.space_group_name_H-M   'P 1'
#
loop_
_entity.id
_entity.type
_entity.pdbx_description
1 polymer ?
#
loop_
_entity_poly.entity_id
_entity_poly.type
_entity_poly.pdbx_seq_one_letter_code
_entity_poly.pdbx_strand_id
1 'polypeptide(L)'
;MLTPQQKDQFHRNGYLVIRGFVSPEDVATLLARSKTLLQDFSLEDHPLTKFTTSDGGHVGDAYFLESGCQIRYFLEEDAVVDGKLMRPKDKAVNKIGHALHELDPAFRKVTLENERMRALVRDLQFHRDPVALQSMVITKQPQIGKSRGKVGEHNDSTFLYTDPPSALGFWIALEQCTASNGALSFLPGSHLTAPITKRFVRVPGGGTGFEPLVSTEVAEQVAAQSKAASDSYILETCEPGDLVLIHGSVLHKSERNTSDRTRFAYTFHMIDSHATYDEKNWLQPTPAMPFSRIFV
;
A
#
# COMPACT_ATOMS: atom_id res chain seq x y z
N MET A 1 -4.78 -23.03 1.15
CA MET A 1 -4.96 -23.25 -0.30
C MET A 1 -6.24 -22.57 -0.72
N LEU A 2 -6.18 -21.79 -1.79
CA LEU A 2 -7.30 -21.18 -2.48
C LEU A 2 -8.11 -22.24 -3.21
N THR A 3 -9.43 -22.09 -3.21
CA THR A 3 -10.28 -22.90 -4.08
C THR A 3 -10.11 -22.47 -5.54
N PRO A 4 -10.45 -23.34 -6.52
CA PRO A 4 -10.50 -22.93 -7.93
C PRO A 4 -11.35 -21.67 -8.15
N GLN A 5 -12.50 -21.57 -7.46
CA GLN A 5 -13.39 -20.41 -7.55
C GLN A 5 -12.73 -19.12 -7.04
N GLN A 6 -11.93 -19.20 -5.98
CA GLN A 6 -11.18 -18.06 -5.45
C GLN A 6 -10.08 -17.60 -6.42
N LYS A 7 -9.37 -18.55 -7.06
CA LYS A 7 -8.38 -18.23 -8.10
C LYS A 7 -9.04 -17.57 -9.31
N ASP A 8 -10.14 -18.12 -9.79
CA ASP A 8 -10.90 -17.52 -10.89
C ASP A 8 -11.44 -16.13 -10.52
N GLN A 9 -11.89 -15.94 -9.28
CA GLN A 9 -12.33 -14.63 -8.80
C GLN A 9 -11.19 -13.62 -8.81
N PHE A 10 -10.00 -13.98 -8.32
CA PHE A 10 -8.83 -13.09 -8.36
C PHE A 10 -8.48 -12.70 -9.81
N HIS A 11 -8.41 -13.67 -10.73
CA HIS A 11 -8.06 -13.39 -12.13
C HIS A 11 -9.13 -12.58 -12.87
N ARG A 12 -10.42 -12.78 -12.55
CA ARG A 12 -11.51 -12.00 -13.15
C ARG A 12 -11.62 -10.60 -12.57
N ASN A 13 -11.47 -10.45 -11.26
CA ASN A 13 -11.78 -9.19 -10.57
C ASN A 13 -10.55 -8.32 -10.31
N GLY A 14 -9.35 -8.90 -10.30
CA GLY A 14 -8.11 -8.21 -9.95
C GLY A 14 -7.90 -8.07 -8.44
N TYR A 15 -8.78 -8.64 -7.62
CA TYR A 15 -8.61 -8.70 -6.17
C TYR A 15 -9.39 -9.89 -5.58
N LEU A 16 -9.03 -10.29 -4.37
CA LEU A 16 -9.70 -11.35 -3.63
C LEU A 16 -9.66 -11.09 -2.12
N VAL A 17 -10.81 -11.19 -1.45
CA VAL A 17 -10.88 -11.17 0.01
C VAL A 17 -10.88 -12.59 0.57
N ILE A 18 -9.90 -12.90 1.42
CA ILE A 18 -9.73 -14.17 2.11
C ILE A 18 -10.02 -13.94 3.59
N ARG A 19 -11.17 -14.45 4.05
CA ARG A 19 -11.67 -14.22 5.40
C ARG A 19 -10.86 -14.99 6.45
N GLY A 20 -10.56 -14.35 7.59
CA GLY A 20 -9.84 -14.96 8.71
C GLY A 20 -8.49 -15.59 8.32
N PHE A 21 -7.74 -14.92 7.46
CA PHE A 21 -6.47 -15.43 6.95
C PHE A 21 -5.36 -15.36 8.00
N VAL A 22 -5.24 -14.23 8.68
CA VAL A 22 -4.28 -14.03 9.77
C VAL A 22 -4.94 -14.39 11.10
N SER A 23 -4.19 -15.07 11.97
CA SER A 23 -4.73 -15.51 13.27
C SER A 23 -5.10 -14.30 14.15
N PRO A 24 -6.10 -14.43 15.04
CA PRO A 24 -6.42 -13.36 15.99
C PRO A 24 -5.23 -12.95 16.87
N GLU A 25 -4.34 -13.88 17.21
CA GLU A 25 -3.12 -13.63 17.98
C GLU A 25 -2.12 -12.77 17.20
N ASP A 26 -1.84 -13.11 15.94
CA ASP A 26 -0.94 -12.33 15.10
C ASP A 26 -1.54 -10.94 14.81
N VAL A 27 -2.86 -10.85 14.57
CA VAL A 27 -3.56 -9.56 14.41
C VAL A 27 -3.40 -8.68 15.65
N ALA A 28 -3.63 -9.24 16.84
CA ALA A 28 -3.46 -8.51 18.09
C ALA A 28 -2.00 -8.06 18.29
N THR A 29 -1.04 -8.93 17.95
CA THR A 29 0.39 -8.64 18.03
C THR A 29 0.79 -7.50 17.09
N LEU A 30 0.39 -7.57 15.82
CA LEU A 30 0.66 -6.52 14.83
C LEU A 30 0.01 -5.19 15.21
N LEU A 31 -1.23 -5.22 15.70
CA LEU A 31 -1.94 -4.01 16.14
C LEU A 31 -1.27 -3.38 17.36
N ALA A 32 -0.94 -4.18 18.37
CA ALA A 32 -0.24 -3.71 19.56
C ALA A 32 1.12 -3.11 19.18
N ARG A 33 1.89 -3.80 18.34
CA ARG A 33 3.18 -3.32 17.88
C ARG A 33 3.08 -2.03 17.08
N SER A 34 2.07 -1.91 16.21
CA SER A 34 1.77 -0.67 15.48
C SER A 34 1.53 0.50 16.43
N LYS A 35 0.78 0.28 17.52
CA LYS A 35 0.52 1.31 18.53
C LYS A 35 1.77 1.68 19.33
N THR A 36 2.62 0.71 19.67
CA THR A 36 3.93 0.97 20.30
C THR A 36 4.84 1.80 19.40
N LEU A 37 4.93 1.47 18.10
CA LEU A 37 5.72 2.26 17.13
C LEU A 37 5.26 3.72 17.08
N LEU A 38 3.93 3.97 17.16
CA LEU A 38 3.39 5.33 17.22
C LEU A 38 3.68 6.08 18.52
N GLN A 39 3.89 5.36 19.63
CA GLN A 39 4.25 5.97 20.91
C GLN A 39 5.75 6.31 20.95
N ASP A 40 6.56 5.39 20.45
CA ASP A 40 8.02 5.44 20.56
C ASP A 40 8.66 6.40 19.56
N PHE A 41 8.00 6.75 18.44
CA PHE A 41 8.64 7.60 17.43
C PHE A 41 8.94 9.01 17.93
N SER A 42 10.16 9.48 17.71
CA SER A 42 10.59 10.83 18.07
C SER A 42 10.28 11.84 16.96
N LEU A 43 10.00 13.09 17.36
CA LEU A 43 9.91 14.23 16.46
C LEU A 43 11.21 15.04 16.39
N GLU A 44 12.19 14.75 17.24
CA GLU A 44 13.43 15.54 17.38
C GLU A 44 14.18 15.67 16.05
N ASP A 45 14.34 14.55 15.34
CA ASP A 45 15.00 14.49 14.02
C ASP A 45 14.00 14.31 12.87
N HIS A 46 12.69 14.42 13.14
CA HIS A 46 11.67 14.15 12.13
C HIS A 46 11.41 15.39 11.25
N PRO A 47 11.59 15.34 9.92
CA PRO A 47 11.43 16.50 9.03
C PRO A 47 9.97 16.92 8.78
N LEU A 48 9.03 16.46 9.62
CA LEU A 48 7.58 16.62 9.44
C LEU A 48 7.06 16.24 8.03
N THR A 49 7.71 15.28 7.35
CA THR A 49 7.32 14.82 6.01
C THR A 49 5.86 14.38 5.97
N LYS A 50 5.14 14.93 5.00
CA LYS A 50 3.71 14.68 4.77
C LYS A 50 3.51 13.59 3.74
N PHE A 51 2.49 12.76 3.91
CA PHE A 51 2.04 11.83 2.87
C PHE A 51 1.14 12.55 1.88
N THR A 52 1.47 12.50 0.58
CA THR A 52 0.62 13.03 -0.50
C THR A 52 0.54 12.05 -1.66
N THR A 53 -0.62 11.93 -2.29
CA THR A 53 -0.83 11.16 -3.53
C THR A 53 -1.16 12.07 -4.72
N SER A 54 -0.96 13.38 -4.59
CA SER A 54 -1.34 14.35 -5.63
C SER A 54 -0.25 14.52 -6.68
N ASP A 55 -0.65 14.78 -7.93
CA ASP A 55 0.21 14.85 -9.12
C ASP A 55 1.04 16.15 -9.24
N GLY A 56 1.03 17.01 -8.20
CA GLY A 56 1.61 18.36 -8.27
C GLY A 56 2.90 18.53 -7.45
N GLY A 57 4.05 18.65 -8.12
CA GLY A 57 5.35 19.04 -7.54
C GLY A 57 6.21 17.88 -7.02
N HIS A 58 7.48 18.15 -6.66
CA HIS A 58 8.42 17.15 -6.12
C HIS A 58 7.79 16.39 -4.94
N VAL A 59 7.40 15.14 -5.15
CA VAL A 59 6.85 14.30 -4.08
C VAL A 59 8.00 13.64 -3.32
N GLY A 60 8.10 13.88 -2.02
CA GLY A 60 9.08 13.22 -1.16
C GLY A 60 10.47 13.87 -1.17
N ASP A 61 10.94 14.12 0.04
CA ASP A 61 12.30 14.52 0.39
C ASP A 61 13.21 13.27 0.52
N ALA A 62 14.47 13.47 0.92
CA ALA A 62 15.38 12.37 1.24
C ALA A 62 14.80 11.42 2.30
N TYR A 63 13.97 11.93 3.21
CA TYR A 63 13.30 11.14 4.24
C TYR A 63 12.26 10.17 3.65
N PHE A 64 11.58 10.51 2.57
CA PHE A 64 10.78 9.54 1.83
C PHE A 64 11.65 8.61 0.98
N LEU A 65 12.57 9.14 0.19
CA LEU A 65 13.33 8.35 -0.79
C LEU A 65 14.25 7.28 -0.18
N GLU A 66 14.78 7.51 1.02
CA GLU A 66 15.66 6.54 1.70
C GLU A 66 14.88 5.64 2.69
N SER A 67 13.55 5.76 2.74
CA SER A 67 12.72 4.98 3.66
C SER A 67 12.55 3.50 3.27
N GLY A 68 12.98 3.12 2.06
CA GLY A 68 12.84 1.77 1.52
C GLY A 68 13.49 0.68 2.39
N CYS A 69 14.52 1.04 3.15
CA CYS A 69 15.23 0.15 4.08
C CYS A 69 15.11 0.59 5.55
N GLN A 70 14.07 1.37 5.89
CA GLN A 70 13.86 1.91 7.24
C GLN A 70 12.41 1.75 7.71
N ILE A 71 12.20 1.95 9.02
CA ILE A 71 10.88 2.19 9.61
C ILE A 71 10.77 3.68 9.91
N ARG A 72 10.12 4.41 9.00
CA ARG A 72 9.86 5.85 9.04
C ARG A 72 8.36 6.13 9.13
N TYR A 73 8.05 7.35 9.55
CA TYR A 73 6.70 7.80 9.87
C TYR A 73 6.29 8.91 8.90
N PHE A 74 5.10 8.83 8.34
CA PHE A 74 4.60 9.81 7.39
C PHE A 74 3.34 10.43 7.94
N LEU A 75 3.35 11.75 8.12
CA LEU A 75 2.26 12.48 8.77
C LEU A 75 1.15 12.78 7.76
N GLU A 76 -0.08 12.88 8.23
CA GLU A 76 -1.18 13.43 7.43
C GLU A 76 -0.87 14.87 7.02
N GLU A 77 -1.29 15.29 5.82
CA GLU A 77 -0.98 16.62 5.29
C GLU A 77 -1.44 17.76 6.22
N ASP A 78 -2.59 17.56 6.87
CA ASP A 78 -3.25 18.52 7.76
C ASP A 78 -2.80 18.42 9.22
N ALA A 79 -1.98 17.42 9.57
CA ALA A 79 -1.38 17.34 10.90
C ALA A 79 -0.34 18.43 11.11
N VAL A 80 0.22 18.98 10.02
CA VAL A 80 1.31 19.95 10.04
C VAL A 80 0.86 21.23 9.34
N VAL A 81 0.66 22.30 10.10
CA VAL A 81 0.30 23.64 9.62
C VAL A 81 1.44 24.59 9.98
N ASP A 82 1.95 25.35 9.01
CA ASP A 82 3.07 26.29 9.19
C ASP A 82 4.29 25.68 9.90
N GLY A 83 4.62 24.43 9.54
CA GLY A 83 5.75 23.69 10.12
C GLY A 83 5.52 23.24 11.57
N LYS A 84 4.29 23.30 12.08
CA LYS A 84 3.96 22.89 13.46
C LYS A 84 2.90 21.80 13.47
N LEU A 85 3.06 20.89 14.41
CA LEU A 85 2.11 19.81 14.63
C LEU A 85 0.85 20.34 15.33
N MET A 86 -0.31 20.10 14.74
CA MET A 86 -1.60 20.62 15.22
C MET A 86 -2.37 19.63 16.10
N ARG A 87 -1.83 18.42 16.31
CA ARG A 87 -2.44 17.36 17.11
C ARG A 87 -1.38 16.43 17.70
N PRO A 88 -1.72 15.55 18.66
CA PRO A 88 -0.75 14.60 19.22
C PRO A 88 -0.05 13.77 18.14
N LYS A 89 1.26 13.51 18.31
CA LYS A 89 2.13 12.86 17.31
C LYS A 89 1.61 11.47 16.91
N ASP A 90 1.15 10.70 17.88
CA ASP A 90 0.56 9.37 17.73
C ASP A 90 -0.73 9.40 16.90
N LYS A 91 -1.40 10.55 16.84
CA LYS A 91 -2.60 10.81 16.02
C LYS A 91 -2.29 11.53 14.71
N ALA A 92 -1.05 11.92 14.47
CA ALA A 92 -0.63 12.65 13.27
C ALA A 92 -0.18 11.73 12.13
N VAL A 93 0.28 10.52 12.46
CA VAL A 93 0.81 9.57 11.48
C VAL A 93 -0.30 8.99 10.61
N ASN A 94 -0.15 9.14 9.29
CA ASN A 94 -0.95 8.47 8.26
C ASN A 94 -0.48 7.03 8.05
N LYS A 95 0.84 6.85 7.89
CA LYS A 95 1.46 5.55 7.65
C LYS A 95 2.85 5.43 8.27
N ILE A 96 3.24 4.18 8.51
CA ILE A 96 4.59 3.77 8.90
C ILE A 96 5.14 2.90 7.77
N GLY A 97 6.38 3.11 7.33
CA GLY A 97 6.97 2.37 6.20
C GLY A 97 8.47 2.64 6.00
N HIS A 98 9.18 1.95 5.12
CA HIS A 98 8.66 0.96 4.18
C HIS A 98 9.25 -0.46 4.38
N ALA A 99 10.04 -0.69 5.45
CA ALA A 99 10.74 -1.96 5.69
C ALA A 99 10.31 -2.70 6.97
N LEU A 100 9.07 -2.56 7.46
CA LEU A 100 8.60 -3.29 8.65
C LEU A 100 8.77 -4.81 8.50
N HIS A 101 8.50 -5.38 7.33
CA HIS A 101 8.67 -6.81 7.04
C HIS A 101 10.11 -7.32 7.20
N GLU A 102 11.10 -6.44 7.09
CA GLU A 102 12.51 -6.79 7.28
C GLU A 102 12.97 -6.53 8.71
N LEU A 103 12.63 -5.36 9.24
CA LEU A 103 13.25 -4.79 10.43
C LEU A 103 12.51 -5.08 11.73
N ASP A 104 11.23 -5.41 11.68
CA ASP A 104 10.43 -5.67 12.87
C ASP A 104 9.99 -7.16 12.93
N PRO A 105 10.37 -7.90 14.00
CA PRO A 105 10.09 -9.33 14.09
C PRO A 105 8.61 -9.70 13.98
N ALA A 106 7.69 -8.86 14.46
CA ALA A 106 6.26 -9.16 14.42
C ALA A 106 5.73 -9.15 12.98
N PHE A 107 6.13 -8.14 12.20
CA PHE A 107 5.74 -8.01 10.79
C PHE A 107 6.50 -9.02 9.92
N ARG A 108 7.78 -9.27 10.21
CA ARG A 108 8.58 -10.31 9.55
C ARG A 108 7.94 -11.69 9.68
N LYS A 109 7.51 -12.06 10.89
CA LYS A 109 6.85 -13.34 11.18
C LYS A 109 5.67 -13.58 10.24
N VAL A 110 4.82 -12.56 10.04
CA VAL A 110 3.60 -12.66 9.22
C VAL A 110 3.91 -12.64 7.72
N THR A 111 4.94 -11.92 7.28
CA THR A 111 5.23 -11.69 5.86
C THR A 111 6.20 -12.70 5.26
N LEU A 112 7.33 -12.94 5.93
CA LEU A 112 8.45 -13.71 5.38
C LEU A 112 8.52 -15.13 5.96
N GLU A 113 8.03 -15.35 7.18
CA GLU A 113 8.19 -16.62 7.93
C GLU A 113 6.88 -17.40 8.08
N ASN A 114 5.77 -16.88 7.54
CA ASN A 114 4.45 -17.50 7.65
C ASN A 114 4.24 -18.54 6.54
N GLU A 115 4.23 -19.82 6.92
CA GLU A 115 4.00 -20.93 5.99
C GLU A 115 2.64 -20.89 5.28
N ARG A 116 1.59 -20.37 5.94
CA ARG A 116 0.28 -20.18 5.30
C ARG A 116 0.35 -19.09 4.23
N MET A 117 1.13 -18.03 4.46
CA MET A 117 1.40 -16.99 3.46
C MET A 117 2.18 -17.55 2.27
N ARG A 118 3.26 -18.29 2.53
CA ARG A 118 4.05 -18.94 1.47
C ARG A 118 3.19 -19.91 0.65
N ALA A 119 2.37 -20.72 1.30
CA ALA A 119 1.44 -21.64 0.62
C ALA A 119 0.42 -20.89 -0.23
N LEU A 120 -0.12 -19.76 0.26
CA LEU A 120 -1.02 -18.90 -0.52
C LEU A 120 -0.34 -18.37 -1.79
N VAL A 121 0.88 -17.83 -1.67
CA VAL A 121 1.64 -17.28 -2.80
C VAL A 121 1.97 -18.38 -3.81
N ARG A 122 2.38 -19.57 -3.35
CA ARG A 122 2.62 -20.74 -4.23
C ARG A 122 1.37 -21.18 -4.97
N ASP A 123 0.22 -21.20 -4.32
CA ASP A 123 -1.04 -21.69 -4.91
C ASP A 123 -1.68 -20.68 -5.86
N LEU A 124 -1.49 -19.38 -5.63
CA LEU A 124 -1.95 -18.33 -6.54
C LEU A 124 -1.18 -18.37 -7.87
N GLN A 125 0.09 -18.80 -7.84
CA GLN A 125 0.95 -18.90 -9.03
C GLN A 125 1.05 -17.59 -9.83
N PHE A 126 0.93 -16.45 -9.16
CA PHE A 126 1.01 -15.13 -9.80
C PHE A 126 2.46 -14.74 -10.15
N HIS A 127 3.42 -15.17 -9.33
CA HIS A 127 4.85 -14.93 -9.53
C HIS A 127 5.60 -16.23 -9.74
N ARG A 128 6.65 -16.20 -10.57
CA ARG A 128 7.62 -17.29 -10.69
C ARG A 128 8.58 -17.30 -9.50
N ASP A 129 9.10 -16.14 -9.12
CA ASP A 129 10.05 -15.98 -8.03
C ASP A 129 9.75 -14.69 -7.24
N PRO A 130 8.79 -14.75 -6.30
CA PRO A 130 8.32 -13.58 -5.56
C PRO A 130 9.37 -13.05 -4.59
N VAL A 131 9.55 -11.73 -4.62
CA VAL A 131 10.32 -10.98 -3.64
C VAL A 131 9.47 -9.88 -2.98
N ALA A 132 9.60 -9.70 -1.66
CA ALA A 132 8.98 -8.60 -0.94
C ALA A 132 9.82 -7.33 -1.10
N LEU A 133 9.19 -6.25 -1.55
CA LEU A 133 9.87 -4.96 -1.78
C LEU A 133 9.48 -3.86 -0.80
N GLN A 134 8.30 -3.95 -0.20
CA GLN A 134 7.74 -2.89 0.63
C GLN A 134 6.73 -3.45 1.62
N SER A 135 6.65 -2.82 2.79
CA SER A 135 5.56 -3.00 3.74
C SER A 135 5.21 -1.70 4.47
N MET A 136 3.95 -1.49 4.80
CA MET A 136 3.45 -0.32 5.50
C MET A 136 2.40 -0.70 6.54
N VAL A 137 2.28 0.11 7.59
CA VAL A 137 1.08 0.18 8.43
C VAL A 137 0.32 1.44 8.07
N ILE A 138 -0.99 1.33 7.79
CA ILE A 138 -1.88 2.44 7.50
C ILE A 138 -2.80 2.62 8.70
N THR A 139 -2.81 3.80 9.32
CA THR A 139 -3.50 4.04 10.59
C THR A 139 -4.97 4.45 10.42
N LYS A 140 -5.28 5.24 9.36
CA LYS A 140 -6.57 5.94 9.15
C LYS A 140 -7.12 6.49 10.47
N GLN A 141 -6.50 7.55 10.97
CA GLN A 141 -6.92 8.18 12.23
C GLN A 141 -8.37 8.69 12.15
N PRO A 142 -9.11 8.70 13.27
CA PRO A 142 -10.46 9.24 13.32
C PRO A 142 -10.42 10.76 13.15
N GLN A 143 -11.50 11.33 12.60
CA GLN A 143 -11.76 12.78 12.58
C GLN A 143 -10.60 13.63 12.01
N ILE A 144 -9.79 13.08 11.09
CA ILE A 144 -8.87 13.88 10.28
C ILE A 144 -9.72 14.92 9.52
N GLY A 145 -9.24 16.17 9.42
CA GLY A 145 -10.00 17.30 8.92
C GLY A 145 -10.70 17.02 7.59
N LYS A 146 -11.74 17.81 7.28
CA LYS A 146 -12.75 17.61 6.22
C LYS A 146 -12.24 17.26 4.80
N SER A 147 -10.94 17.29 4.51
CA SER A 147 -10.42 17.22 3.15
C SER A 147 -9.44 16.09 2.77
N ARG A 148 -8.65 15.40 3.62
CA ARG A 148 -7.43 14.74 3.05
C ARG A 148 -6.98 13.34 3.51
N GLY A 149 -7.67 12.65 4.43
CA GLY A 149 -7.38 11.23 4.73
C GLY A 149 -7.85 10.22 3.66
N LYS A 150 -8.30 10.69 2.48
CA LYS A 150 -8.76 9.86 1.36
C LYS A 150 -7.55 9.39 0.55
N VAL A 151 -7.54 8.12 0.17
CA VAL A 151 -6.60 7.65 -0.86
C VAL A 151 -7.35 7.71 -2.19
N GLY A 152 -6.84 8.54 -3.11
CA GLY A 152 -7.38 8.67 -4.45
C GLY A 152 -7.40 7.34 -5.20
N GLU A 153 -8.17 7.31 -6.29
CA GLU A 153 -8.12 6.18 -7.21
C GLU A 153 -6.72 6.03 -7.78
N HIS A 154 -6.19 4.81 -7.71
CA HIS A 154 -4.87 4.47 -8.23
C HIS A 154 -4.76 2.96 -8.49
N ASN A 155 -3.63 2.57 -9.06
CA ASN A 155 -3.15 1.20 -9.14
C ASN A 155 -1.72 1.16 -8.55
N ASP A 156 -1.35 0.06 -7.91
CA ASP A 156 -0.06 -0.06 -7.23
C ASP A 156 1.11 -0.11 -8.22
N SER A 157 0.90 -0.67 -9.41
CA SER A 157 1.92 -0.75 -10.47
C SER A 157 2.39 0.62 -10.97
N THR A 158 1.65 1.70 -10.73
CA THR A 158 2.15 3.07 -10.93
C THR A 158 3.33 3.39 -10.01
N PHE A 159 3.29 2.92 -8.76
CA PHE A 159 4.30 3.24 -7.74
C PHE A 159 5.37 2.15 -7.58
N LEU A 160 5.02 0.91 -7.89
CA LEU A 160 5.86 -0.28 -7.76
C LEU A 160 6.04 -0.93 -9.14
N TYR A 161 6.53 -0.14 -10.10
CA TYR A 161 6.56 -0.51 -11.49
C TYR A 161 7.60 -1.61 -11.78
N THR A 162 7.20 -2.59 -12.58
CA THR A 162 8.10 -3.54 -13.25
C THR A 162 7.69 -3.68 -14.72
N ASP A 163 8.60 -4.18 -15.55
CA ASP A 163 8.29 -4.53 -16.94
C ASP A 163 8.49 -6.04 -17.19
N PRO A 164 7.42 -6.82 -17.43
CA PRO A 164 6.01 -6.43 -17.36
C PRO A 164 5.54 -6.14 -15.91
N PRO A 165 4.40 -5.43 -15.69
CA PRO A 165 3.89 -5.15 -14.36
C PRO A 165 3.59 -6.41 -13.55
N SER A 166 4.16 -6.49 -12.35
CA SER A 166 4.11 -7.69 -11.50
C SER A 166 3.77 -7.38 -10.03
N ALA A 167 3.42 -6.14 -9.67
CA ALA A 167 3.08 -5.84 -8.29
C ALA A 167 1.86 -6.66 -7.80
N LEU A 168 1.96 -7.22 -6.59
CA LEU A 168 0.88 -7.89 -5.88
C LEU A 168 0.84 -7.36 -4.45
N GLY A 169 -0.26 -6.72 -4.09
CA GLY A 169 -0.52 -6.20 -2.75
C GLY A 169 -1.19 -7.23 -1.85
N PHE A 170 -0.78 -7.24 -0.58
CA PHE A 170 -1.34 -8.04 0.49
C PHE A 170 -1.78 -7.09 1.59
N TRP A 171 -3.08 -6.85 1.68
CA TRP A 171 -3.63 -5.92 2.65
C TRP A 171 -4.37 -6.68 3.75
N ILE A 172 -3.92 -6.52 5.00
CA ILE A 172 -4.44 -7.24 6.17
C ILE A 172 -5.15 -6.25 7.08
N ALA A 173 -6.43 -6.50 7.35
CA ALA A 173 -7.20 -5.75 8.33
C ALA A 173 -6.69 -6.07 9.74
N LEU A 174 -6.22 -5.06 10.48
CA LEU A 174 -5.87 -5.20 11.91
C LEU A 174 -7.02 -4.76 12.82
N GLU A 175 -7.93 -3.96 12.29
CA GLU A 175 -9.17 -3.54 12.92
C GLU A 175 -10.33 -3.74 11.95
N GLN A 176 -11.57 -3.67 12.46
CA GLN A 176 -12.76 -3.75 11.63
C GLN A 176 -12.79 -2.61 10.61
N CYS A 177 -13.12 -2.93 9.36
CA CYS A 177 -13.10 -2.02 8.23
C CYS A 177 -14.51 -1.90 7.65
N THR A 178 -15.06 -0.69 7.71
CA THR A 178 -16.44 -0.36 7.35
C THR A 178 -16.48 0.77 6.32
N ALA A 179 -17.66 1.03 5.77
CA ALA A 179 -17.88 2.20 4.91
C ALA A 179 -17.49 3.52 5.59
N SER A 180 -17.77 3.66 6.89
CA SER A 180 -17.58 4.91 7.63
C SER A 180 -16.14 5.15 8.09
N ASN A 181 -15.30 4.11 8.18
CA ASN A 181 -13.91 4.23 8.59
C ASN A 181 -12.88 4.04 7.46
N GLY A 182 -13.35 4.02 6.21
CA GLY A 182 -12.48 4.03 5.03
C GLY A 182 -12.00 2.64 4.62
N ALA A 183 -12.94 1.69 4.52
CA ALA A 183 -12.76 0.43 3.80
C ALA A 183 -12.34 0.65 2.33
N LEU A 184 -11.77 -0.38 1.71
CA LEU A 184 -11.31 -0.32 0.32
C LEU A 184 -12.49 -0.42 -0.64
N SER A 185 -12.39 0.28 -1.77
CA SER A 185 -13.26 0.09 -2.92
C SER A 185 -12.44 -0.27 -4.13
N PHE A 186 -12.91 -1.26 -4.89
CA PHE A 186 -12.25 -1.77 -6.10
C PHE A 186 -13.16 -1.63 -7.31
N LEU A 187 -12.59 -1.41 -8.49
CA LEU A 187 -13.29 -1.57 -9.77
C LEU A 187 -12.96 -2.95 -10.34
N PRO A 188 -13.84 -3.96 -10.19
CA PRO A 188 -13.53 -5.32 -10.60
C PRO A 188 -13.23 -5.42 -12.09
N GLY A 189 -12.18 -6.15 -12.45
CA GLY A 189 -11.78 -6.37 -13.84
C GLY A 189 -10.99 -5.23 -14.47
N SER A 190 -10.81 -4.10 -13.76
CA SER A 190 -10.07 -2.96 -14.30
C SER A 190 -8.59 -3.28 -14.54
N HIS A 191 -8.02 -4.29 -13.90
CA HIS A 191 -6.65 -4.74 -14.18
C HIS A 191 -6.47 -5.29 -15.59
N LEU A 192 -7.56 -5.63 -16.28
CA LEU A 192 -7.57 -6.10 -17.68
C LEU A 192 -7.90 -4.98 -18.68
N THR A 193 -8.55 -3.91 -18.24
CA THR A 193 -9.12 -2.88 -19.13
C THR A 193 -8.51 -1.49 -18.94
N ALA A 194 -7.95 -1.19 -17.77
CA ALA A 194 -7.29 0.07 -17.45
C ALA A 194 -5.77 -0.11 -17.46
N PRO A 195 -5.07 0.27 -18.55
CA PRO A 195 -3.61 0.16 -18.60
C PRO A 195 -2.93 1.11 -17.61
N ILE A 196 -1.71 0.78 -17.22
CA ILE A 196 -0.87 1.68 -16.43
C ILE A 196 -0.42 2.84 -17.34
N THR A 197 -0.82 4.06 -17.02
CA THR A 197 -0.60 5.22 -17.90
C THR A 197 0.66 6.02 -17.56
N LYS A 198 1.18 5.86 -16.34
CA LYS A 198 2.36 6.57 -15.82
C LYS A 198 3.03 5.73 -14.74
N ARG A 199 4.30 6.03 -14.45
CA ARG A 199 5.05 5.45 -13.33
C ARG A 199 5.68 6.53 -12.47
N PHE A 200 5.77 6.26 -11.17
CA PHE A 200 6.32 7.16 -10.17
C PHE A 200 7.81 6.92 -9.99
N VAL A 201 8.62 7.92 -10.38
CA VAL A 201 10.06 7.78 -10.56
C VAL A 201 10.84 8.82 -9.77
N ARG A 202 12.10 8.49 -9.44
CA ARG A 202 13.11 9.48 -9.07
C ARG A 202 13.40 10.36 -10.28
N VAL A 203 13.45 11.67 -10.07
CA VAL A 203 13.78 12.61 -11.15
C VAL A 203 15.24 13.07 -11.04
N PRO A 204 15.93 13.32 -12.17
CA PRO A 204 17.23 13.95 -12.17
C PRO A 204 17.19 15.29 -11.41
N GLY A 205 18.13 15.50 -10.48
CA GLY A 205 18.15 16.71 -9.62
C GLY A 205 17.46 16.56 -8.26
N GLY A 206 16.85 15.40 -7.97
CA GLY A 206 16.32 15.06 -6.65
C GLY A 206 14.79 15.09 -6.54
N GLY A 207 14.26 14.34 -5.58
CA GLY A 207 12.82 14.13 -5.41
C GLY A 207 12.24 13.12 -6.40
N THR A 208 10.93 13.19 -6.62
CA THR A 208 10.21 12.29 -7.54
C THR A 208 9.26 13.05 -8.46
N GLY A 209 8.80 12.35 -9.49
CA GLY A 209 7.76 12.81 -10.41
C GLY A 209 7.09 11.62 -11.09
N PHE A 210 6.22 11.92 -12.05
CA PHE A 210 5.56 10.91 -12.87
C PHE A 210 6.12 10.92 -14.29
N GLU A 211 6.55 9.76 -14.75
CA GLU A 211 6.96 9.52 -16.13
C GLU A 211 5.78 8.88 -16.89
N PRO A 212 5.26 9.48 -17.97
CA PRO A 212 4.16 8.92 -18.74
C PRO A 212 4.62 7.67 -19.50
N LEU A 213 3.73 6.67 -19.57
CA LEU A 213 3.93 5.41 -20.31
C LEU A 213 3.10 5.34 -21.60
N VAL A 214 2.12 6.24 -21.72
CA VAL A 214 1.22 6.36 -22.86
C VAL A 214 1.10 7.83 -23.26
N SER A 215 0.53 8.12 -24.43
CA SER A 215 0.27 9.50 -24.83
C SER A 215 -0.79 10.16 -23.94
N THR A 216 -0.78 11.49 -23.89
CA THR A 216 -1.75 12.27 -23.10
C THR A 216 -3.20 11.93 -23.49
N GLU A 217 -3.48 11.77 -24.78
CA GLU A 217 -4.81 11.42 -25.27
C GLU A 217 -5.28 10.05 -24.73
N VAL A 218 -4.38 9.06 -24.69
CA VAL A 218 -4.69 7.74 -24.13
C VAL A 218 -4.92 7.85 -22.62
N ALA A 219 -4.09 8.60 -21.91
CA ALA A 219 -4.25 8.79 -20.47
C ALA A 219 -5.60 9.46 -20.11
N GLU A 220 -6.01 10.48 -20.89
CA GLU A 220 -7.29 11.16 -20.73
C GLU A 220 -8.49 10.23 -21.02
N GLN A 221 -8.37 9.38 -22.05
CA GLN A 221 -9.39 8.37 -22.36
C GLN A 221 -9.57 7.36 -21.22
N VAL A 222 -8.46 6.84 -20.68
CA VAL A 222 -8.49 5.91 -19.53
C VAL A 222 -9.13 6.57 -18.31
N ALA A 223 -8.76 7.82 -18.01
CA ALA A 223 -9.35 8.58 -16.91
C ALA A 223 -10.87 8.81 -17.10
N ALA A 224 -11.30 9.14 -18.32
CA ALA A 224 -12.72 9.32 -18.65
C ALA A 224 -13.51 8.01 -18.50
N GLN A 225 -12.95 6.88 -18.94
CA GLN A 225 -13.56 5.56 -18.78
C GLN A 225 -13.72 5.18 -17.30
N SER A 226 -12.66 5.37 -16.49
CA SER A 226 -12.74 5.11 -15.05
C SER A 226 -13.81 5.98 -14.36
N LYS A 227 -13.88 7.26 -14.72
CA LYS A 227 -14.92 8.18 -14.22
C LYS A 227 -16.33 7.74 -14.59
N ALA A 228 -16.53 7.26 -15.82
CA ALA A 228 -17.81 6.72 -16.28
C ALA A 228 -18.20 5.44 -15.53
N ALA A 229 -17.21 4.66 -15.06
CA ALA A 229 -17.41 3.46 -14.24
C ALA A 229 -17.47 3.73 -12.72
N SER A 230 -17.59 4.99 -12.29
CA SER A 230 -17.53 5.37 -10.86
C SER A 230 -18.54 4.65 -9.95
N ASP A 231 -19.75 4.37 -10.45
CA ASP A 231 -20.79 3.63 -9.73
C ASP A 231 -20.59 2.10 -9.73
N SER A 232 -19.61 1.59 -10.48
CA SER A 232 -19.26 0.16 -10.56
C SER A 232 -18.22 -0.28 -9.51
N TYR A 233 -17.78 0.64 -8.65
CA TYR A 233 -16.88 0.32 -7.55
C TYR A 233 -17.59 -0.52 -6.49
N ILE A 234 -16.98 -1.63 -6.10
CA ILE A 234 -17.45 -2.50 -5.00
C ILE A 234 -16.69 -2.14 -3.73
N LEU A 235 -17.43 -1.83 -2.66
CA LEU A 235 -16.87 -1.59 -1.32
C LEU A 235 -16.67 -2.91 -0.59
N GLU A 236 -15.44 -3.18 -0.15
CA GLU A 236 -15.06 -4.40 0.57
C GLU A 236 -14.87 -4.12 2.06
N THR A 237 -15.87 -4.49 2.86
CA THR A 237 -15.74 -4.48 4.33
C THR A 237 -14.95 -5.71 4.79
N CYS A 238 -14.14 -5.53 5.84
CA CYS A 238 -13.23 -6.55 6.35
C CYS A 238 -13.29 -6.62 7.88
N GLU A 239 -13.20 -7.82 8.41
CA GLU A 239 -13.01 -8.05 9.84
C GLU A 239 -11.51 -8.22 10.16
N PRO A 240 -11.06 -7.98 11.41
CA PRO A 240 -9.68 -8.20 11.79
C PRO A 240 -9.19 -9.60 11.42
N GLY A 241 -8.07 -9.68 10.71
CA GLY A 241 -7.48 -10.92 10.20
C GLY A 241 -7.85 -11.28 8.77
N ASP A 242 -8.81 -10.58 8.15
CA ASP A 242 -9.07 -10.71 6.72
C ASP A 242 -7.87 -10.21 5.90
N LEU A 243 -7.53 -10.95 4.84
CA LEU A 243 -6.51 -10.59 3.85
C LEU A 243 -7.19 -10.24 2.53
N VAL A 244 -6.82 -9.11 1.94
CA VAL A 244 -7.20 -8.72 0.58
C VAL A 244 -5.96 -8.82 -0.30
N LEU A 245 -6.01 -9.71 -1.28
CA LEU A 245 -5.04 -9.77 -2.38
C LEU A 245 -5.41 -8.72 -3.42
N ILE A 246 -4.44 -7.92 -3.88
CA ILE A 246 -4.63 -6.78 -4.77
C ILE A 246 -3.70 -6.93 -5.96
N HIS A 247 -4.24 -7.19 -7.14
CA HIS A 247 -3.45 -7.18 -8.38
C HIS A 247 -2.92 -5.77 -8.63
N GLY A 248 -1.64 -5.61 -8.95
CA GLY A 248 -1.00 -4.30 -9.05
C GLY A 248 -1.67 -3.31 -10.02
N SER A 249 -2.35 -3.83 -11.05
CA SER A 249 -3.10 -3.02 -12.04
C SER A 249 -4.58 -2.78 -11.70
N VAL A 250 -5.14 -3.34 -10.62
CA VAL A 250 -6.55 -3.11 -10.27
C VAL A 250 -6.71 -1.69 -9.71
N LEU A 251 -7.73 -0.98 -10.19
CA LEU A 251 -8.07 0.35 -9.72
C LEU A 251 -8.78 0.22 -8.38
N HIS A 252 -8.25 0.92 -7.39
CA HIS A 252 -8.79 0.91 -6.06
C HIS A 252 -8.59 2.26 -5.36
N LYS A 253 -9.41 2.48 -4.32
CA LYS A 253 -9.43 3.72 -3.53
C LYS A 253 -9.88 3.44 -2.11
N SER A 254 -9.72 4.41 -1.23
CA SER A 254 -10.36 4.38 0.09
C SER A 254 -10.85 5.76 0.49
N GLU A 255 -12.13 5.84 0.87
CA GLU A 255 -12.71 7.09 1.36
C GLU A 255 -12.14 7.47 2.73
N ARG A 256 -12.33 8.74 3.12
CA ARG A 256 -11.90 9.26 4.41
C ARG A 256 -12.53 8.49 5.58
N ASN A 257 -11.84 8.45 6.72
CA ASN A 257 -12.42 7.95 7.96
C ASN A 257 -13.27 9.05 8.60
N THR A 258 -14.60 8.90 8.58
CA THR A 258 -15.54 9.82 9.24
C THR A 258 -16.04 9.31 10.59
N SER A 259 -15.55 8.15 11.04
CA SER A 259 -15.91 7.56 12.32
C SER A 259 -15.06 8.10 13.48
N ASP A 260 -15.39 7.66 14.68
CA ASP A 260 -14.66 7.89 15.93
C ASP A 260 -13.58 6.82 16.21
N ARG A 261 -13.46 5.80 15.36
CA ARG A 261 -12.51 4.69 15.50
C ARG A 261 -11.40 4.79 14.46
N THR A 262 -10.20 4.33 14.80
CA THR A 262 -9.13 4.12 13.83
C THR A 262 -9.46 2.98 12.87
N ARG A 263 -8.67 2.85 11.79
CA ARG A 263 -8.69 1.67 10.92
C ARG A 263 -7.27 1.27 10.60
N PHE A 264 -6.65 0.52 11.51
CA PHE A 264 -5.32 -0.03 11.26
C PHE A 264 -5.36 -1.16 10.23
N ALA A 265 -4.44 -1.09 9.29
CA ALA A 265 -4.17 -2.17 8.35
C ALA A 265 -2.67 -2.32 8.15
N TYR A 266 -2.21 -3.56 8.03
CA TYR A 266 -0.85 -3.87 7.60
C TYR A 266 -0.89 -4.24 6.12
N THR A 267 -0.01 -3.66 5.31
CA THR A 267 0.10 -4.00 3.90
C THR A 267 1.54 -4.29 3.54
N PHE A 268 1.75 -5.22 2.63
CA PHE A 268 3.05 -5.42 1.99
C PHE A 268 2.85 -5.82 0.54
N HIS A 269 3.90 -5.65 -0.25
CA HIS A 269 3.86 -5.90 -1.67
C HIS A 269 4.94 -6.88 -2.07
N MET A 270 4.62 -7.70 -3.06
CA MET A 270 5.56 -8.57 -3.75
C MET A 270 5.64 -8.20 -5.22
N ILE A 271 6.80 -8.42 -5.83
CA ILE A 271 7.03 -8.38 -7.28
C ILE A 271 7.70 -9.68 -7.74
N ASP A 272 7.69 -9.96 -9.04
CA ASP A 272 8.44 -11.08 -9.61
C ASP A 272 9.89 -10.67 -9.88
N SER A 273 10.86 -11.41 -9.35
CA SER A 273 12.28 -11.15 -9.60
C SER A 273 12.67 -11.31 -11.07
N HIS A 274 11.84 -12.00 -11.88
CA HIS A 274 12.03 -12.15 -13.31
C HIS A 274 11.56 -10.94 -14.13
N ALA A 275 10.79 -10.02 -13.54
CA ALA A 275 10.40 -8.78 -14.21
C ALA A 275 11.50 -7.73 -14.07
N THR A 276 11.60 -6.82 -15.04
CA THR A 276 12.59 -5.75 -15.01
C THR A 276 12.21 -4.73 -13.93
N TYR A 277 13.09 -4.52 -12.94
CA TYR A 277 12.94 -3.47 -11.92
C TYR A 277 13.86 -2.29 -12.27
N ASP A 278 13.27 -1.18 -12.70
CA ASP A 278 13.98 -0.02 -13.22
C ASP A 278 14.64 0.80 -12.09
N GLU A 279 15.87 1.28 -12.30
CA GLU A 279 16.63 2.12 -11.36
C GLU A 279 15.95 3.48 -11.09
N LYS A 280 15.02 3.88 -11.95
CA LYS A 280 14.19 5.06 -11.77
C LYS A 280 13.10 4.88 -10.72
N ASN A 281 12.74 3.66 -10.32
CA ASN A 281 11.71 3.47 -9.29
C ASN A 281 12.07 4.25 -8.03
N TRP A 282 11.08 4.90 -7.40
CA TRP A 282 11.31 5.70 -6.19
C TRP A 282 11.88 4.84 -5.05
N LEU A 283 11.43 3.58 -4.94
CA LEU A 283 11.97 2.60 -4.01
C LEU A 283 13.08 1.85 -4.72
N GLN A 284 14.24 1.75 -4.06
CA GLN A 284 15.38 0.98 -4.57
C GLN A 284 15.87 0.08 -3.43
N PRO A 285 16.20 -1.19 -3.72
CA PRO A 285 16.88 -2.02 -2.74
C PRO A 285 18.27 -1.45 -2.46
N THR A 286 18.83 -1.79 -1.29
CA THR A 286 20.22 -1.45 -0.98
C THR A 286 21.08 -2.71 -1.01
N PRO A 287 22.41 -2.62 -1.23
CA PRO A 287 23.28 -3.79 -1.13
C PRO A 287 23.17 -4.51 0.23
N ALA A 288 22.91 -3.75 1.31
CA ALA A 288 22.74 -4.29 2.66
C ALA A 288 21.34 -4.89 2.93
N MET A 289 20.33 -4.50 2.13
CA MET A 289 18.95 -4.95 2.25
C MET A 289 18.35 -5.11 0.85
N PRO A 290 18.69 -6.21 0.15
CA PRO A 290 18.01 -6.57 -1.09
C PRO A 290 16.56 -6.99 -0.79
N PHE A 291 15.72 -7.07 -1.82
CA PHE A 291 14.36 -7.59 -1.65
C PHE A 291 14.38 -9.06 -1.21
N SER A 292 13.68 -9.38 -0.13
CA SER A 292 13.64 -10.74 0.42
C SER A 292 12.84 -11.68 -0.44
N ARG A 293 13.43 -12.83 -0.75
CA ARG A 293 12.74 -13.95 -1.42
C ARG A 293 11.73 -14.61 -0.50
N ILE A 294 10.57 -14.98 -1.03
CA ILE A 294 9.49 -15.59 -0.26
C ILE A 294 9.60 -17.11 -0.17
N PHE A 295 10.20 -17.75 -1.18
CA PHE A 295 10.25 -19.21 -1.31
C PHE A 295 11.48 -19.88 -0.70
N VAL A 296 12.18 -19.19 0.21
CA VAL A 296 13.35 -19.70 0.95
C VAL A 296 13.00 -20.59 2.13
#